data_AF-A0A9D2JGE8-F1
#
_entry.id   AF-A0A9D2JGE8-F1
#
_cell.length_a   1.000
_cell.length_b   1.000
_cell.length_c   1.000
_cell.angle_alpha   90.00
_cell.angle_beta   90.00
_cell.angle_gamma   90.00
#
_symmetry.space_group_name_H-M   'P 1'
#
loop_
_entity.id
_entity.type
_entity.pdbx_description
1 polymer ?
#
loop_
_entity_poly.entity_id
_entity_poly.type
_entity_poly.pdbx_seq_one_letter_code
_entity_poly.pdbx_strand_id
1 'polypeptide(L)'
;MINKNKTFIDTNILLFMKSFDKYPVDEWLEALYDTIYVHKDIVEELKSEATRNFIQNKISISKIWKLFNPEDEEFLSEEDYHIYEAIYNQNRIYFNEYQKTRKHKATSDLGDIAILSGCQFLKIPLISSHDSDFRAIIGQYDLKINDGLEVDEEELISVDSLFEIGDKLIEKEICRRSEYRKFIKVSLGTSKTGQIDAHFRSDS
;
A
#
# COMPACT_ATOMS: atom_id res chain seq x y z
N MET A 1 -18.95 -6.06 8.52
CA MET A 1 -18.51 -5.61 7.17
C MET A 1 -17.27 -4.75 7.34
N ILE A 2 -16.11 -5.36 7.08
CA ILE A 2 -14.80 -4.71 7.11
C ILE A 2 -14.84 -3.47 6.20
N ASN A 3 -14.43 -2.30 6.71
CA ASN A 3 -14.33 -1.10 5.88
C ASN A 3 -13.14 -1.25 4.90
N LYS A 4 -13.44 -1.68 3.68
CA LYS A 4 -12.47 -1.93 2.60
C LYS A 4 -11.87 -0.66 1.99
N ASN A 5 -12.28 0.53 2.44
CA ASN A 5 -11.77 1.80 1.91
C ASN A 5 -10.57 2.35 2.71
N LYS A 6 -9.95 1.54 3.58
CA LYS A 6 -8.69 1.90 4.25
C LYS A 6 -7.55 1.10 3.63
N THR A 7 -6.45 1.77 3.33
CA THR A 7 -5.25 1.12 2.76
C THR A 7 -4.00 1.56 3.48
N PHE A 8 -3.02 0.67 3.61
CA PHE A 8 -1.62 1.10 3.69
C PHE A 8 -1.09 1.32 2.27
N ILE A 9 -0.28 2.34 2.06
CA ILE A 9 0.30 2.66 0.75
C ILE A 9 1.80 2.40 0.75
N ASP A 10 2.26 1.69 -0.28
CA ASP A 10 3.65 1.35 -0.48
C ASP A 10 4.44 2.49 -1.12
N THR A 11 5.75 2.54 -0.84
CA THR A 11 6.75 3.43 -1.43
C THR A 11 6.60 3.51 -2.95
N ASN A 12 6.39 2.40 -3.66
CA ASN A 12 6.30 2.43 -5.13
C ASN A 12 5.15 3.33 -5.63
N ILE A 13 3.97 3.28 -5.00
CA ILE A 13 2.81 4.10 -5.36
C ILE A 13 3.11 5.56 -5.07
N LEU A 14 3.72 5.86 -3.93
CA LEU A 14 4.10 7.23 -3.55
C LEU A 14 5.08 7.85 -4.56
N LEU A 15 6.09 7.09 -4.98
CA LEU A 15 7.06 7.52 -5.97
C LEU A 15 6.39 7.75 -7.34
N PHE A 16 5.53 6.85 -7.77
CA PHE A 16 4.80 7.00 -9.03
C PHE A 16 3.92 8.25 -9.03
N MET A 17 3.12 8.45 -7.98
CA MET A 17 2.29 9.62 -7.79
C MET A 17 3.12 10.90 -7.85
N LYS A 18 4.24 10.98 -7.11
CA LYS A 18 5.08 12.18 -7.09
C LYS A 18 5.77 12.47 -8.42
N SER A 19 6.14 11.42 -9.15
CA SER A 19 6.84 11.52 -10.44
C SER A 19 5.94 11.96 -11.60
N PHE A 20 4.63 11.89 -11.43
CA PHE A 20 3.65 12.19 -12.46
C PHE A 20 2.89 13.48 -12.14
N ASP A 21 3.19 14.55 -12.86
CA ASP A 21 2.69 15.91 -12.60
C ASP A 21 1.47 16.31 -13.46
N LYS A 22 1.07 15.45 -14.39
CA LYS A 22 0.06 15.80 -15.40
C LYS A 22 -1.37 15.76 -14.90
N TYR A 23 -1.67 14.94 -13.90
CA TYR A 23 -2.98 14.83 -13.26
C TYR A 23 -2.81 14.67 -11.75
N PRO A 24 -3.81 15.07 -10.94
CA PRO A 24 -3.73 15.02 -9.48
C PRO A 24 -4.01 13.60 -8.97
N VAL A 25 -3.03 12.70 -9.12
CA VAL A 25 -3.14 11.29 -8.71
C VAL A 25 -3.37 11.16 -7.20
N ASP A 26 -2.82 12.06 -6.42
CA ASP A 26 -3.05 12.18 -4.99
C ASP A 26 -4.53 12.43 -4.66
N GLU A 27 -5.19 13.34 -5.37
CA GLU A 27 -6.63 13.60 -5.21
C GLU A 27 -7.46 12.39 -5.65
N TRP A 28 -7.02 11.64 -6.66
CA TRP A 28 -7.69 10.40 -7.05
C TRP A 28 -7.68 9.36 -5.94
N LEU A 29 -6.53 9.17 -5.27
CA LEU A 29 -6.42 8.24 -4.15
C LEU A 29 -7.25 8.70 -2.95
N GLU A 30 -7.28 10.00 -2.66
CA GLU A 30 -8.13 10.60 -1.62
C GLU A 30 -9.63 10.41 -1.91
N ALA A 31 -10.04 10.42 -3.17
CA ALA A 31 -11.42 10.12 -3.56
C ALA A 31 -11.74 8.61 -3.53
N LEU A 32 -10.73 7.76 -3.67
CA LEU A 32 -10.90 6.30 -3.69
C LEU A 32 -11.03 5.71 -2.28
N TYR A 33 -10.26 6.24 -1.33
CA TYR A 33 -10.08 5.71 0.01
C TYR A 33 -10.57 6.65 1.10
N ASP A 34 -11.19 6.09 2.14
CA ASP A 34 -11.59 6.81 3.35
C ASP A 34 -10.38 7.17 4.21
N THR A 35 -9.33 6.34 4.18
CA THR A 35 -8.09 6.58 4.94
C THR A 35 -6.90 5.93 4.25
N ILE A 36 -5.81 6.68 4.10
CA ILE A 36 -4.55 6.23 3.52
C ILE A 36 -3.49 6.28 4.62
N TYR A 37 -3.01 5.12 5.03
CA TYR A 37 -1.94 4.99 6.02
C TYR A 37 -0.58 4.93 5.33
N VAL A 38 0.36 5.72 5.83
CA VAL A 38 1.77 5.65 5.47
C VAL A 38 2.53 5.25 6.73
N HIS A 39 3.29 4.16 6.66
CA HIS A 39 4.16 3.76 7.77
C HIS A 39 5.34 4.74 7.88
N LYS A 40 5.83 5.05 9.08
CA LYS A 40 6.99 5.96 9.24
C LYS A 40 8.23 5.47 8.46
N ASP A 41 8.53 4.16 8.52
CA ASP A 41 9.68 3.55 7.84
C ASP A 41 9.63 3.81 6.33
N ILE A 42 8.44 3.82 5.74
CA ILE A 42 8.23 4.18 4.33
C ILE A 42 8.62 5.65 4.08
N VAL A 43 8.23 6.58 4.96
CA VAL A 43 8.61 7.99 4.86
C VAL A 43 10.13 8.19 4.99
N GLU A 44 10.77 7.43 5.87
CA GLU A 44 12.22 7.47 6.10
C GLU A 44 13.02 6.88 4.92
N GLU A 45 12.50 5.82 4.29
CA GLU A 45 13.09 5.19 3.11
C GLU A 45 13.06 6.09 1.86
N LEU A 46 12.15 7.07 1.79
CA LEU A 46 12.10 8.03 0.69
C LEU A 46 13.39 8.86 0.62
N LYS A 47 14.23 8.57 -0.39
CA LYS A 47 15.53 9.22 -0.59
C LYS A 47 15.42 10.69 -1.03
N SER A 48 14.33 11.06 -1.70
CA SER A 48 14.11 12.40 -2.22
C SER A 48 13.46 13.28 -1.16
N GLU A 49 14.15 14.33 -0.71
CA GLU A 49 13.61 15.32 0.22
C GLU A 49 12.32 15.96 -0.33
N ALA A 50 12.27 16.27 -1.62
CA ALA A 50 11.06 16.82 -2.25
C ALA A 50 9.87 15.84 -2.19
N THR A 51 10.12 14.54 -2.32
CA THR A 51 9.07 13.51 -2.19
C THR A 51 8.65 13.37 -0.73
N ARG A 52 9.61 13.30 0.19
CA ARG A 52 9.34 13.23 1.63
C ARG A 52 8.50 14.41 2.11
N ASN A 53 8.89 15.63 1.76
CA ASN A 53 8.16 16.85 2.12
C ASN A 53 6.75 16.86 1.52
N PHE A 54 6.57 16.38 0.29
CA PHE A 54 5.25 16.25 -0.32
C PHE A 54 4.35 15.29 0.47
N ILE A 55 4.85 14.11 0.84
CA ILE A 55 4.08 13.12 1.62
C ILE A 55 3.81 13.60 3.04
N GLN A 56 4.81 14.19 3.72
CA GLN A 56 4.62 14.77 5.05
C GLN A 56 3.59 15.91 5.05
N ASN A 57 3.58 16.76 4.01
CA ASN A 57 2.56 17.80 3.85
C ASN A 57 1.16 17.22 3.63
N LYS A 58 1.05 16.10 2.90
CA LYS A 58 -0.22 15.39 2.75
C LYS A 58 -0.72 14.85 4.08
N ILE A 59 0.15 14.20 4.83
CA ILE A 59 -0.14 13.67 6.18
C ILE A 59 -0.57 14.79 7.14
N SER A 60 0.07 15.96 7.10
CA SER A 60 -0.21 17.03 8.07
C SER A 60 -1.49 17.82 7.78
N ILE A 61 -1.86 17.98 6.50
CA ILE A 61 -3.00 18.82 6.09
C ILE A 61 -4.26 17.99 5.82
N SER A 62 -4.12 16.78 5.26
CA SER A 62 -5.26 15.97 4.88
C SER A 62 -5.85 15.22 6.07
N LYS A 63 -7.17 15.08 6.10
CA LYS A 63 -7.87 14.21 7.07
C LYS A 63 -7.84 12.73 6.67
N ILE A 64 -7.48 12.45 5.42
CA ILE A 64 -7.49 11.11 4.83
C ILE A 64 -6.13 10.43 5.03
N TRP A 65 -5.04 11.18 4.87
CA TRP A 65 -3.68 10.67 5.05
C TRP A 65 -3.32 10.60 6.52
N LYS A 66 -2.80 9.46 6.96
CA LYS A 66 -2.37 9.25 8.34
C LYS A 66 -0.97 8.66 8.38
N LEU A 67 -0.12 9.23 9.21
CA LEU A 67 1.13 8.59 9.59
C LEU A 67 0.81 7.51 10.61
N PHE A 68 1.30 6.31 10.37
CA PHE A 68 1.38 5.28 11.39
C PHE A 68 2.82 5.24 11.92
N ASN A 69 2.98 5.71 13.15
CA ASN A 69 4.24 5.68 13.89
C ASN A 69 4.07 4.79 15.12
N PRO A 70 4.50 3.52 15.08
CA PRO A 70 4.34 2.62 16.21
C PRO A 70 5.18 3.02 17.43
N GLU A 71 6.24 3.82 17.26
CA GLU A 71 7.08 4.31 18.36
C GLU A 71 6.56 5.61 19.00
N ASP A 72 5.44 6.15 18.50
CA ASP A 72 4.81 7.31 19.12
C ASP A 72 3.94 6.87 20.30
N GLU A 73 4.33 7.27 21.51
CA GLU A 73 3.60 6.97 22.75
C GLU A 73 2.20 7.62 22.77
N GLU A 74 1.95 8.65 21.96
CA GLU A 74 0.60 9.21 21.79
C GLU A 74 -0.27 8.34 20.87
N PHE A 75 0.35 7.49 20.05
CA PHE A 75 -0.33 6.62 19.10
C PHE A 75 -0.55 5.20 19.65
N LEU A 76 0.49 4.57 20.20
CA LEU A 76 0.42 3.25 20.83
C LEU A 76 0.78 3.33 22.32
N SER A 77 0.03 2.60 23.15
CA SER A 77 0.50 2.28 24.50
C SER A 77 1.71 1.34 24.45
N GLU A 78 2.47 1.24 25.56
CA GLU A 78 3.59 0.29 25.66
C GLU A 78 3.13 -1.17 25.41
N GLU A 79 1.94 -1.53 25.91
CA GLU A 79 1.35 -2.85 25.68
C GLU A 79 1.03 -3.07 24.19
N ASP A 80 0.41 -2.08 23.54
CA ASP A 80 0.11 -2.13 22.11
C ASP A 80 1.38 -2.17 21.25
N TYR A 81 2.43 -1.45 21.65
CA TYR A 81 3.72 -1.49 20.98
C TYR A 81 4.34 -2.88 21.05
N HIS A 82 4.27 -3.57 22.20
CA HIS A 82 4.75 -4.95 22.29
C HIS A 82 3.97 -5.92 21.41
N ILE A 83 2.65 -5.73 21.28
CA ILE A 83 1.82 -6.50 20.34
C ILE A 83 2.27 -6.23 18.90
N TYR A 84 2.44 -4.96 18.54
CA TYR A 84 2.93 -4.56 17.23
C TYR A 84 4.32 -5.14 16.93
N GLU A 85 5.25 -5.07 17.87
CA GLU A 85 6.62 -5.59 17.74
C GLU A 85 6.63 -7.12 17.54
N ALA A 86 5.76 -7.85 18.25
CA ALA A 86 5.61 -9.29 18.04
C ALA A 86 5.12 -9.61 16.62
N ILE A 87 4.12 -8.87 16.12
CA ILE A 87 3.63 -8.98 14.74
C ILE A 87 4.76 -8.67 13.74
N TYR A 88 5.50 -7.58 13.96
CA TYR A 88 6.60 -7.16 13.11
C TYR A 88 7.68 -8.22 13.00
N ASN A 89 8.12 -8.77 14.14
CA ASN A 89 9.12 -9.82 14.17
C ASN A 89 8.65 -11.10 13.48
N GLN A 90 7.36 -11.45 13.62
CA GLN A 90 6.79 -12.59 12.92
C GLN A 90 6.78 -12.38 11.39
N ASN A 91 6.37 -11.20 10.92
CA ASN A 91 6.42 -10.87 9.49
C ASN A 91 7.84 -10.84 8.95
N ARG A 92 8.79 -10.32 9.73
CA ARG A 92 10.21 -10.37 9.36
C ARG A 92 10.70 -11.81 9.14
N ILE A 93 10.25 -12.77 9.96
CA ILE A 93 10.56 -14.20 9.74
C ILE A 93 9.95 -14.67 8.42
N TYR A 94 8.67 -14.36 8.15
CA TYR A 94 7.99 -14.75 6.91
C TYR A 94 8.68 -14.21 5.65
N PHE A 95 9.06 -12.94 5.64
CA PHE A 95 9.82 -12.32 4.56
C PHE A 95 11.21 -12.97 4.39
N ASN A 96 11.94 -13.21 5.48
CA ASN A 96 13.25 -13.86 5.41
C ASN A 96 13.17 -15.28 4.83
N GLU A 97 12.19 -16.08 5.25
CA GLU A 97 11.98 -17.42 4.71
C GLU A 97 11.54 -17.36 3.24
N TYR A 98 10.69 -16.40 2.87
CA TYR A 98 10.30 -16.18 1.49
C TYR A 98 11.51 -15.81 0.61
N GLN A 99 12.36 -14.90 1.06
CA GLN A 99 13.56 -14.48 0.33
C GLN A 99 14.54 -15.63 0.09
N LYS A 100 14.68 -16.59 1.02
CA LYS A 100 15.53 -17.78 0.82
C LYS A 100 15.09 -18.62 -0.38
N THR A 101 13.82 -18.55 -0.77
CA THR A 101 13.29 -19.25 -1.95
C THR A 101 13.58 -18.50 -3.26
N ARG A 102 13.95 -17.21 -3.20
CA ARG A 102 14.24 -16.38 -4.37
C ARG A 102 15.70 -16.49 -4.82
N LYS A 103 15.89 -16.54 -6.14
CA LYS A 103 17.23 -16.62 -6.76
C LYS A 103 17.97 -15.27 -6.82
N HIS A 104 17.30 -14.16 -6.54
CA HIS A 104 17.85 -12.80 -6.67
C HIS A 104 17.98 -12.09 -5.32
N LYS A 105 18.93 -11.15 -5.27
CA LYS A 105 19.44 -10.51 -4.05
C LYS A 105 18.35 -9.73 -3.32
N ALA A 106 18.25 -9.96 -2.01
CA ALA A 106 17.37 -9.28 -1.08
C ALA A 106 17.47 -7.74 -1.20
N THR A 107 16.36 -7.10 -1.55
CA THR A 107 16.11 -5.72 -1.15
C THR A 107 15.81 -5.69 0.35
N SER A 108 16.03 -4.54 0.98
CA SER A 108 15.66 -4.34 2.38
C SER A 108 14.15 -4.21 2.44
N ASP A 109 13.43 -5.27 2.78
CA ASP A 109 11.96 -5.33 2.84
C ASP A 109 11.42 -4.72 4.15
N LEU A 110 12.14 -3.77 4.77
CA LEU A 110 11.77 -3.19 6.06
C LEU A 110 10.44 -2.43 5.95
N GLY A 111 10.28 -1.58 4.93
CA GLY A 111 9.02 -0.94 4.59
C GLY A 111 7.88 -1.94 4.36
N ASP A 112 8.13 -3.05 3.68
CA ASP A 112 7.09 -4.05 3.37
C ASP A 112 6.66 -4.82 4.62
N ILE A 113 7.62 -5.25 5.43
CA ILE A 113 7.37 -5.84 6.75
C ILE A 113 6.55 -4.86 7.59
N ALA A 114 6.92 -3.58 7.60
CA ALA A 114 6.25 -2.55 8.37
C ALA A 114 4.80 -2.32 7.92
N ILE A 115 4.55 -2.24 6.60
CA ILE A 115 3.21 -2.12 6.02
C ILE A 115 2.33 -3.31 6.41
N LEU A 116 2.84 -4.53 6.25
CA LEU A 116 2.07 -5.74 6.53
C LEU A 116 1.76 -5.86 8.03
N SER A 117 2.72 -5.49 8.87
CA SER A 117 2.55 -5.46 10.33
C SER A 117 1.53 -4.41 10.76
N GLY A 118 1.59 -3.21 10.17
CA GLY A 118 0.57 -2.18 10.36
C GLY A 118 -0.83 -2.66 9.95
N CYS A 119 -0.96 -3.38 8.84
CA CYS A 119 -2.23 -3.96 8.41
C CYS A 119 -2.80 -4.94 9.43
N GLN A 120 -1.98 -5.88 9.92
CA GLN A 120 -2.41 -6.88 10.89
C GLN A 120 -2.72 -6.28 12.27
N PHE A 121 -1.96 -5.26 12.67
CA PHE A 121 -2.17 -4.57 13.94
C PHE A 121 -3.45 -3.73 13.91
N LEU A 122 -3.59 -2.83 12.93
CA LEU A 122 -4.74 -1.92 12.81
C LEU A 122 -5.99 -2.57 12.17
N LYS A 123 -5.92 -3.85 11.78
CA LYS A 123 -6.98 -4.57 11.06
C LYS A 123 -7.38 -3.86 9.77
N ILE A 124 -6.39 -3.47 8.98
CA ILE A 124 -6.59 -2.84 7.68
C ILE A 124 -6.51 -3.90 6.58
N PRO A 125 -7.56 -4.08 5.77
CA PRO A 125 -7.68 -5.21 4.83
C PRO A 125 -6.89 -5.07 3.55
N LEU A 126 -6.29 -3.90 3.29
CA LEU A 126 -5.81 -3.55 1.96
C LEU A 126 -4.43 -2.90 2.00
N ILE A 127 -3.59 -3.34 1.07
CA ILE A 127 -2.30 -2.74 0.73
C ILE A 127 -2.38 -2.23 -0.71
N SER A 128 -2.05 -0.96 -0.94
CA SER A 128 -1.87 -0.39 -2.27
C SER A 128 -0.39 -0.51 -2.64
N SER A 129 -0.05 -1.51 -3.46
CA SER A 129 1.32 -1.82 -3.86
C SER A 129 1.38 -2.49 -5.23
N HIS A 130 2.34 -2.09 -6.06
CA HIS A 130 2.68 -2.82 -7.29
C HIS A 130 3.75 -3.90 -7.08
N ASP A 131 4.12 -4.21 -5.84
CA ASP A 131 5.04 -5.29 -5.50
C ASP A 131 4.28 -6.64 -5.41
N SER A 132 4.82 -7.64 -6.10
CA SER A 132 4.27 -9.00 -6.07
C SER A 132 4.55 -9.74 -4.77
N ASP A 133 5.52 -9.28 -3.99
CA ASP A 133 6.03 -9.95 -2.80
C ASP A 133 4.97 -10.01 -1.70
N PHE A 134 4.21 -8.93 -1.52
CA PHE A 134 3.06 -8.92 -0.62
C PHE A 134 2.08 -10.05 -0.90
N ARG A 135 1.63 -10.18 -2.16
CA ARG A 135 0.67 -11.24 -2.53
C ARG A 135 1.24 -12.64 -2.30
N ALA A 136 2.51 -12.84 -2.62
CA ALA A 136 3.17 -14.13 -2.44
C ALA A 136 3.24 -14.50 -0.96
N ILE A 137 3.65 -13.57 -0.10
CA ILE A 137 3.79 -13.78 1.35
C ILE A 137 2.43 -13.96 2.00
N ILE A 138 1.47 -13.08 1.70
CA ILE A 138 0.10 -13.18 2.23
C ILE A 138 -0.53 -14.51 1.86
N GLY A 139 -0.40 -14.94 0.61
CA GLY A 139 -0.94 -16.22 0.14
C GLY A 139 -0.20 -17.44 0.73
N GLN A 140 1.12 -17.36 0.88
CA GLN A 140 1.93 -18.46 1.42
C GLN A 140 1.67 -18.70 2.92
N TYR A 141 1.48 -17.64 3.70
CA TYR A 141 1.30 -17.71 5.14
C TYR A 141 -0.14 -17.48 5.61
N ASP A 142 -1.09 -17.41 4.68
CA ASP A 142 -2.53 -17.22 4.94
C ASP A 142 -2.82 -16.03 5.86
N LEU A 143 -2.22 -14.86 5.54
CA LEU A 143 -2.25 -13.70 6.43
C LEU A 143 -3.59 -12.96 6.35
N LYS A 144 -4.35 -13.05 7.45
CA LYS A 144 -5.70 -12.51 7.58
C LYS A 144 -5.80 -11.44 8.66
N ILE A 145 -6.89 -10.69 8.59
CA ILE A 145 -7.37 -9.80 9.64
C ILE A 145 -8.80 -10.16 10.03
N ASN A 146 -9.19 -9.80 11.25
CA ASN A 146 -10.55 -9.91 11.76
C ASN A 146 -10.95 -8.52 12.29
N ASP A 147 -12.14 -8.01 11.94
CA ASP A 147 -12.61 -6.67 12.37
C ASP A 147 -13.14 -6.64 13.82
N GLY A 148 -13.10 -7.78 14.52
CA GLY A 148 -13.51 -7.94 15.91
C GLY A 148 -15.01 -7.80 16.13
N LEU A 149 -15.81 -7.62 15.07
CA LEU A 149 -17.26 -7.45 15.16
C LEU A 149 -18.01 -8.78 14.99
N GLU A 150 -17.42 -9.73 14.27
CA GLU A 150 -17.95 -11.07 14.09
C GLU A 150 -16.87 -12.12 14.40
N VAL A 151 -17.21 -13.09 15.25
CA VAL A 151 -16.24 -14.02 15.86
C VAL A 151 -15.52 -14.89 14.82
N ASP A 152 -16.04 -14.99 13.59
CA ASP A 152 -15.58 -15.96 12.59
C ASP A 152 -15.29 -15.38 11.17
N GLU A 153 -15.36 -14.07 10.95
CA GLU A 153 -15.02 -13.48 9.64
C GLU A 153 -13.56 -13.03 9.59
N GLU A 154 -12.65 -13.97 9.35
CA GLU A 154 -11.27 -13.66 8.95
C GLU A 154 -11.20 -13.37 7.44
N GLU A 155 -10.74 -12.18 7.07
CA GLU A 155 -10.51 -11.80 5.66
C GLU A 155 -9.01 -11.77 5.36
N LEU A 156 -8.62 -12.37 4.24
CA LEU A 156 -7.25 -12.29 3.73
C LEU A 156 -6.89 -10.84 3.40
N ILE A 157 -5.71 -10.39 3.83
CA ILE A 157 -5.22 -9.07 3.43
C ILE A 157 -5.12 -9.03 1.90
N SER A 158 -5.78 -8.06 1.31
CA SER A 158 -5.81 -7.84 -0.13
C SER A 158 -4.70 -6.88 -0.55
N VAL A 159 -4.26 -7.00 -1.80
CA VAL A 159 -3.29 -6.08 -2.40
C VAL A 159 -3.88 -5.56 -3.69
N ASP A 160 -4.01 -4.24 -3.80
CA ASP A 160 -4.32 -3.57 -5.06
C ASP A 160 -3.02 -3.11 -5.72
N SER A 161 -2.75 -3.65 -6.89
CA SER A 161 -1.74 -3.15 -7.81
C SER A 161 -2.23 -1.90 -8.54
N LEU A 162 -1.34 -1.21 -9.25
CA LEU A 162 -1.73 -0.13 -10.17
C LEU A 162 -2.86 -0.52 -11.14
N PHE A 163 -2.98 -1.78 -11.54
CA PHE A 163 -4.09 -2.18 -12.41
C PHE A 163 -5.42 -2.18 -11.65
N GLU A 164 -5.49 -2.82 -10.48
CA GLU A 164 -6.71 -2.82 -9.65
C GLU A 164 -7.08 -1.43 -9.14
N ILE A 165 -6.11 -0.60 -8.73
CA ILE A 165 -6.34 0.80 -8.38
C ILE A 165 -6.97 1.54 -9.56
N GLY A 166 -6.42 1.36 -10.76
CA GLY A 166 -6.92 1.96 -11.99
C GLY A 166 -8.36 1.58 -12.29
N ASP A 167 -8.66 0.28 -12.22
CA ASP A 167 -10.00 -0.24 -12.47
C ASP A 167 -11.01 0.37 -11.49
N LYS A 168 -10.69 0.40 -10.19
CA LYS A 168 -11.55 1.01 -9.17
C LYS A 168 -11.76 2.51 -9.37
N LEU A 169 -10.72 3.26 -9.76
CA LEU A 169 -10.82 4.69 -10.04
C LEU A 169 -11.73 4.98 -11.24
N ILE A 170 -11.64 4.15 -12.28
CA ILE A 170 -12.46 4.28 -13.49
C ILE A 170 -13.91 3.89 -13.21
N GLU A 171 -14.13 2.77 -12.50
CA GLU A 171 -15.46 2.29 -12.12
C GLU A 171 -16.23 3.32 -11.28
N LYS A 172 -15.53 3.99 -10.35
CA LYS A 172 -16.11 5.06 -9.52
C LYS A 172 -16.15 6.43 -10.19
N GLU A 173 -15.80 6.52 -11.48
CA GLU A 173 -15.75 7.77 -12.26
C GLU A 173 -14.86 8.88 -11.65
N ILE A 174 -13.85 8.50 -10.85
CA ILE A 174 -12.92 9.44 -10.20
C ILE A 174 -11.95 10.04 -11.23
N CYS A 175 -11.55 9.25 -12.22
CA CYS A 175 -10.75 9.73 -13.35
C CYS A 175 -11.13 9.03 -14.64
N ARG A 176 -10.72 9.61 -15.78
CA ARG A 176 -10.97 8.98 -17.08
C ARG A 176 -9.96 7.85 -17.31
N ARG A 177 -10.41 6.75 -17.92
CA ARG A 177 -9.54 5.66 -18.39
C ARG A 177 -8.32 6.15 -19.18
N SER A 178 -8.49 7.16 -20.02
CA SER A 178 -7.39 7.74 -20.82
C SER A 178 -6.36 8.52 -19.99
N GLU A 179 -6.74 9.04 -18.83
CA GLU A 179 -5.88 9.76 -17.89
C GLU A 179 -5.08 8.75 -17.06
N TYR A 180 -5.76 7.75 -16.49
CA TYR A 180 -5.10 6.68 -15.74
C TYR A 180 -4.12 5.88 -16.62
N ARG A 181 -4.50 5.58 -17.88
CA ARG A 181 -3.60 4.93 -18.83
C ARG A 181 -2.34 5.74 -19.10
N LYS A 182 -2.37 7.08 -19.03
CA LYS A 182 -1.16 7.91 -19.16
C LYS A 182 -0.30 7.81 -17.90
N PHE A 183 -0.91 7.86 -16.73
CA PHE A 183 -0.22 7.68 -15.44
C PHE A 183 0.55 6.36 -15.42
N ILE A 184 -0.14 5.23 -15.60
CA ILE A 184 0.48 3.91 -15.50
C ILE A 184 1.60 3.68 -16.54
N LYS A 185 1.48 4.27 -17.74
CA LYS A 185 2.54 4.22 -18.77
C LYS A 185 3.82 4.93 -18.35
N VAL A 186 3.68 6.07 -17.66
CA VAL A 186 4.84 6.79 -17.12
C VAL A 186 5.42 6.02 -15.94
N SER A 187 4.58 5.53 -15.04
CA SER A 187 4.98 4.80 -13.83
C SER A 187 5.72 3.50 -14.12
N LEU A 188 5.20 2.67 -15.03
CA LEU A 188 5.73 1.33 -15.32
C LEU A 188 6.77 1.30 -16.45
N GLY A 189 6.95 2.42 -17.16
CA GLY A 189 7.87 2.54 -18.27
C GLY A 189 7.36 1.91 -19.58
N THR A 190 8.04 2.27 -20.67
CA THR A 190 7.62 1.93 -22.04
C THR A 190 7.68 0.42 -22.35
N SER A 191 8.49 -0.36 -21.63
CA SER A 191 8.61 -1.81 -21.80
C SER A 191 7.33 -2.58 -21.45
N LYS A 192 6.46 -2.03 -20.58
CA LYS A 192 5.18 -2.64 -20.21
C LYS A 192 3.97 -2.12 -21.01
N THR A 193 4.20 -1.32 -22.05
CA THR A 193 3.12 -0.68 -22.83
C THR A 193 2.14 -1.70 -23.43
N GLY A 194 2.61 -2.85 -23.89
CA GLY A 194 1.74 -3.90 -24.45
C GLY A 194 0.78 -4.48 -23.43
N GLN A 195 1.25 -4.76 -22.21
CA GLN A 195 0.42 -5.24 -21.10
C GLN A 195 -0.61 -4.19 -20.67
N ILE A 196 -0.17 -2.94 -20.53
CA ILE A 196 -1.05 -1.82 -20.20
C ILE A 196 -2.15 -1.66 -21.26
N ASP A 197 -1.77 -1.70 -22.53
CA ASP A 197 -2.73 -1.53 -23.62
C ASP A 197 -3.70 -2.70 -23.69
N ALA A 198 -3.26 -3.92 -23.40
CA ALA A 198 -4.16 -5.08 -23.32
C ALA A 198 -5.17 -4.93 -22.18
N HIS A 199 -4.73 -4.50 -20.99
CA HIS A 199 -5.59 -4.31 -19.81
C HIS A 199 -6.73 -3.31 -20.07
N PHE A 200 -6.43 -2.18 -20.72
CA PHE A 200 -7.43 -1.12 -20.95
C PHE A 200 -8.17 -1.21 -22.29
N ARG A 201 -8.06 -2.33 -23.03
CA ARG A 201 -8.71 -2.54 -24.33
C ARG A 201 -10.10 -3.20 -24.26
N SER A 202 -10.49 -3.78 -23.12
CA SER A 202 -11.61 -4.74 -23.07
C SER A 202 -13.03 -4.17 -23.04
N ASP A 203 -13.25 -2.86 -22.83
CA ASP A 203 -14.61 -2.30 -22.75
C ASP A 203 -14.76 -0.99 -23.54
N SER A 204 -14.66 -1.07 -24.87
CA SER A 204 -15.08 -0.03 -25.80
C SER A 204 -16.20 -0.51 -26.71
#